data_AF-A0ABC8V5T7-F1
#
_entry.id   AF-A0ABC8V5T7-F1
#
_cell.length_a   1.000
_cell.length_b   1.000
_cell.length_c   1.000
_cell.angle_alpha   90.00
_cell.angle_beta   90.00
_cell.angle_gamma   90.00
#
_symmetry.space_group_name_H-M   'P 1'
#
loop_
_entity.id
_entity.type
_entity.pdbx_description
1 polymer ?
#
loop_
_entity_poly.entity_id
_entity_poly.type
_entity_poly.pdbx_seq_one_letter_code
_entity_poly.pdbx_strand_id
1 'polypeptide(L)'
;MVEEIWQELAKAKYLEWEHESTARSWELQNLKYVLLPRRVWASDQWIEACEIALKEKHVFDELHMEEFLDEATNSNSDQLEALGQVPDYLCCKIALDILRDPVITPSGITYERAVIIDHLEKINRVGEFDPVTHEPLTLSQLVPNLAIKEAVQAFLGRHGWAYKMD
;
A
#
# COMPACT_ATOMS: atom_id res chain seq x y z
N MET A 1 -14.61 -18.02 14.81
CA MET A 1 -15.10 -18.72 13.60
C MET A 1 -14.91 -17.92 12.32
N VAL A 2 -15.61 -16.81 12.04
CA VAL A 2 -15.40 -16.06 10.77
C VAL A 2 -13.99 -15.43 10.68
N GLU A 3 -13.52 -14.86 11.80
CA GLU A 3 -12.18 -14.28 11.90
C GLU A 3 -11.07 -15.33 11.68
N GLU A 4 -11.18 -16.49 12.33
CA GLU A 4 -10.25 -17.61 12.20
C GLU A 4 -10.16 -18.11 10.74
N ILE A 5 -11.31 -18.22 10.04
CA ILE A 5 -11.33 -18.62 8.63
C ILE A 5 -10.57 -17.62 7.77
N TRP A 6 -10.74 -16.33 8.02
CA TRP A 6 -10.04 -15.30 7.27
C TRP A 6 -8.54 -15.29 7.56
N GLN A 7 -8.13 -15.48 8.81
CA GLN A 7 -6.73 -15.59 9.21
C GLN A 7 -6.03 -16.76 8.50
N GLU A 8 -6.64 -17.93 8.48
CA GLU A 8 -6.09 -19.09 7.78
C GLU A 8 -6.04 -18.89 6.26
N LEU A 9 -7.09 -18.30 5.67
CA LEU A 9 -7.10 -17.95 4.24
C LEU A 9 -5.97 -16.98 3.89
N ALA A 10 -5.83 -15.90 4.65
CA ALA A 10 -4.84 -14.86 4.42
C ALA A 10 -3.42 -15.41 4.57
N LYS A 11 -3.17 -16.23 5.60
CA LYS A 11 -1.90 -16.94 5.77
C LYS A 11 -1.57 -17.81 4.57
N ALA A 12 -2.52 -18.59 4.07
CA ALA A 12 -2.33 -19.42 2.89
C ALA A 12 -2.02 -18.59 1.64
N LYS A 13 -2.75 -17.49 1.43
CA LYS A 13 -2.55 -16.57 0.29
C LYS A 13 -1.21 -15.85 0.33
N TYR A 14 -0.78 -15.43 1.53
CA TYR A 14 0.52 -14.82 1.72
C TYR A 14 1.66 -15.82 1.39
N LEU A 15 1.57 -17.06 1.88
CA LEU A 15 2.57 -18.10 1.61
C LEU A 15 2.64 -18.47 0.12
N GLU A 16 1.49 -18.54 -0.55
CA GLU A 16 1.41 -18.75 -2.01
C GLU A 16 2.17 -17.64 -2.74
N TRP A 17 1.89 -16.37 -2.41
CA TRP A 17 2.59 -15.23 -2.97
C TRP A 17 4.09 -15.24 -2.66
N GLU A 18 4.49 -15.57 -1.43
CA GLU A 18 5.88 -15.61 -1.00
C GLU A 18 6.68 -16.66 -1.80
N HIS A 19 6.10 -17.84 -2.01
CA HIS A 19 6.69 -18.89 -2.83
C HIS A 19 6.87 -18.43 -4.28
N GLU A 20 5.82 -17.88 -4.90
CA GLU A 20 5.88 -17.38 -6.29
C GLU A 20 6.83 -16.18 -6.44
N SER A 21 6.84 -15.28 -5.46
CA SER A 21 7.73 -14.11 -5.43
C SER A 21 9.19 -14.53 -5.32
N THR A 22 9.48 -15.47 -4.43
CA THR A 22 10.83 -16.02 -4.24
C THR A 22 11.32 -16.71 -5.51
N ALA A 23 10.49 -17.55 -6.15
CA ALA A 23 10.83 -18.20 -7.41
C ALA A 23 11.14 -17.17 -8.52
N ARG A 24 10.30 -16.13 -8.67
CA ARG A 24 10.53 -15.04 -9.63
C ARG A 24 11.83 -14.29 -9.33
N SER A 25 12.14 -14.03 -8.06
CA SER A 25 13.38 -13.36 -7.66
C SER A 25 14.62 -14.18 -8.01
N TRP A 26 14.59 -15.50 -7.73
CA TRP A 26 15.65 -16.43 -8.12
C TRP A 26 15.84 -16.50 -9.63
N GLU A 27 14.76 -16.59 -10.40
CA GLU A 27 14.82 -16.64 -11.86
C GLU A 27 15.38 -15.34 -12.45
N LEU A 28 14.95 -14.19 -11.94
CA LEU A 28 15.50 -12.88 -12.30
C LEU A 28 16.99 -12.80 -11.98
N GLN A 29 17.42 -13.30 -10.82
CA GLN A 29 18.84 -13.35 -10.46
C GLN A 29 19.62 -14.26 -11.41
N ASN A 30 19.11 -15.45 -11.72
CA ASN A 30 19.74 -16.36 -12.66
C ASN A 30 19.84 -15.75 -14.07
N LEU A 31 18.77 -15.11 -14.56
CA LEU A 31 18.77 -14.37 -15.83
C LEU A 31 19.79 -13.23 -15.82
N LYS A 32 19.88 -12.46 -14.74
CA LYS A 32 20.94 -11.44 -14.58
C LYS A 32 22.32 -12.09 -14.70
N TYR A 33 22.60 -13.17 -13.96
CA TYR A 33 23.87 -13.89 -14.00
C TYR A 33 24.20 -14.52 -15.36
N VAL A 34 23.19 -14.93 -16.15
CA VAL A 34 23.37 -15.50 -17.50
C VAL A 34 23.54 -14.42 -18.58
N LEU A 35 22.97 -13.23 -18.39
CA LEU A 35 23.07 -12.10 -19.33
C LEU A 35 24.29 -11.20 -19.07
N LEU A 36 24.78 -11.15 -17.83
CA LEU A 36 25.96 -10.37 -17.44
C LEU A 36 27.30 -10.84 -18.07
N PRO A 37 27.54 -12.12 -18.45
CA PRO A 37 28.77 -12.55 -19.12
C PRO A 37 28.85 -12.13 -20.59
N ARG A 38 27.76 -11.64 -21.21
CA ARG A 38 27.75 -11.21 -22.63
C ARG A 38 27.98 -9.70 -22.82
N ARG A 39 28.13 -8.95 -21.72
CA ARG A 39 28.28 -7.48 -21.73
C ARG A 39 29.58 -6.93 -21.16
N VAL A 40 30.53 -7.80 -20.81
CA VAL A 40 31.94 -7.40 -20.74
C VAL A 40 32.36 -7.35 -22.23
N TRP A 41 32.27 -6.23 -22.94
CA TRP A 41 33.41 -5.36 -23.31
C TRP A 41 32.95 -3.99 -23.87
N ALA A 42 31.69 -3.57 -23.64
CA ALA A 42 31.17 -2.31 -24.21
C ALA A 42 30.42 -1.39 -23.21
N SER A 43 30.13 -1.82 -21.99
CA SER A 43 29.32 -1.03 -21.04
C SER A 43 30.09 -0.23 -20.01
N ASP A 44 31.37 -0.53 -19.77
CA ASP A 44 32.13 0.20 -18.74
C ASP A 44 32.34 1.66 -19.15
N GLN A 45 32.56 1.92 -20.44
CA GLN A 45 32.62 3.30 -20.99
C GLN A 45 31.25 4.01 -20.98
N TRP A 46 30.13 3.29 -21.08
CA TRP A 46 28.81 3.92 -21.09
C TRP A 46 28.32 4.28 -19.70
N ILE A 47 28.57 3.43 -18.71
CA ILE A 47 28.22 3.69 -17.30
C ILE A 47 29.13 4.81 -16.77
N GLU A 48 30.42 4.76 -17.05
CA GLU A 48 31.36 5.81 -16.64
C GLU A 48 31.09 7.14 -17.34
N ALA A 49 30.74 7.14 -18.63
CA ALA A 49 30.32 8.36 -19.34
C ALA A 49 28.97 8.90 -18.84
N CYS A 50 28.01 8.04 -18.47
CA CYS A 50 26.75 8.47 -17.86
C CYS A 50 26.97 9.04 -16.46
N GLU A 51 27.85 8.46 -15.64
CA GLU A 51 28.19 8.97 -14.32
C GLU A 51 28.98 10.29 -14.39
N ILE A 52 29.91 10.44 -15.34
CA ILE A 52 30.63 11.69 -15.59
C ILE A 52 29.66 12.77 -16.08
N ALA A 53 28.77 12.46 -17.04
CA ALA A 53 27.78 13.41 -17.54
C ALA A 53 26.75 13.82 -16.47
N LEU A 54 26.36 12.89 -15.57
CA LEU A 54 25.50 13.19 -14.41
C LEU A 54 26.21 14.09 -13.39
N LYS A 55 27.50 13.85 -13.14
CA LYS A 55 28.32 14.68 -12.24
C LYS A 55 28.61 16.07 -12.80
N GLU A 56 28.88 16.18 -14.11
CA GLU A 56 29.10 17.47 -14.79
C GLU A 56 27.83 18.31 -14.85
N LYS A 57 26.65 17.68 -15.03
CA LYS A 57 25.35 18.36 -14.95
C LYS A 57 25.03 18.84 -13.53
N HIS A 58 25.42 18.07 -12.51
CA HIS A 58 25.30 18.43 -11.09
C HIS A 58 26.14 19.66 -10.71
N VAL A 59 27.34 19.82 -11.26
CA VAL A 59 28.21 20.99 -11.00
C VAL A 59 27.69 22.27 -11.69
N PHE A 60 27.00 22.14 -12.83
CA PHE A 60 26.40 23.28 -13.54
C PHE A 60 25.08 23.75 -12.90
N ASP A 61 24.28 22.83 -12.35
CA ASP A 61 23.02 23.14 -11.65
C ASP A 61 23.22 23.71 -10.24
N GLU A 62 24.35 23.44 -9.57
CA GLU A 62 24.68 23.98 -8.24
C GLU A 62 24.84 25.52 -8.21
N LEU A 63 25.07 26.16 -9.36
CA LEU A 63 25.24 27.62 -9.44
C LEU A 63 23.98 28.37 -9.90
N HIS A 64 22.84 27.71 -10.14
CA HIS A 64 21.63 28.38 -10.66
C HIS A 64 20.27 27.94 -10.06
N MET A 65 20.22 27.09 -9.03
CA MET A 65 18.93 26.62 -8.48
C MET A 65 18.86 26.62 -6.94
N GLU A 66 19.19 27.73 -6.29
CA GLU A 66 18.86 27.90 -4.86
C GLU A 66 17.37 28.24 -4.60
N GLU A 67 16.50 28.30 -5.62
CA GLU A 67 15.11 28.77 -5.42
C GLU A 67 13.96 27.93 -6.02
N PHE A 68 14.17 26.74 -6.62
CA PHE A 68 13.06 26.09 -7.35
C PHE A 68 12.86 24.55 -7.29
N LEU A 69 13.56 23.77 -6.44
CA LEU A 69 13.42 22.30 -6.46
C LEU A 69 13.32 21.64 -5.08
N ASP A 70 12.28 21.96 -4.32
CA ASP A 70 11.87 21.14 -3.15
C ASP A 70 10.78 20.11 -3.49
N GLU A 71 10.11 20.23 -4.64
CA GLU A 71 8.87 19.47 -4.91
C GLU A 71 9.10 18.18 -5.74
N ALA A 72 10.16 18.11 -6.54
CA ALA A 72 10.37 16.98 -7.48
C ALA A 72 11.19 15.81 -6.89
N THR A 73 12.10 16.08 -5.94
CA THR A 73 12.99 15.06 -5.36
C THR A 73 12.29 14.21 -4.29
N ASN A 74 11.35 14.78 -3.53
CA ASN A 74 10.47 14.03 -2.61
C ASN A 74 9.55 13.04 -3.34
N SER A 75 9.05 13.43 -4.52
CA SER A 75 8.04 12.63 -5.26
C SER A 75 8.50 11.22 -5.66
N ASN A 76 9.79 11.00 -5.92
CA ASN A 76 10.31 9.70 -6.35
C ASN A 76 10.59 8.74 -5.17
N SER A 77 10.93 9.28 -4.00
CA SER A 77 11.12 8.48 -2.78
C SER A 77 9.77 8.01 -2.23
N ASP A 78 8.78 8.90 -2.20
CA ASP A 78 7.42 8.59 -1.76
C ASP A 78 6.74 7.55 -2.66
N GLN A 79 6.97 7.63 -3.99
CA GLN A 79 6.48 6.64 -4.94
C GLN A 79 7.12 5.26 -4.77
N LEU A 80 8.36 5.18 -4.30
CA LEU A 80 9.06 3.91 -4.08
C LEU A 80 8.62 3.24 -2.77
N GLU A 81 8.33 4.01 -1.71
CA GLU A 81 7.76 3.49 -0.47
C GLU A 81 6.30 3.02 -0.63
N ALA A 82 5.53 3.65 -1.52
CA ALA A 82 4.15 3.26 -1.83
C ALA A 82 4.02 1.89 -2.52
N LEU A 83 5.10 1.34 -3.11
CA LEU A 83 5.05 0.06 -3.84
C LEU A 83 4.81 -1.16 -2.93
N GLY A 84 4.85 -1.01 -1.62
CA GLY A 84 4.62 -2.06 -0.63
C GLY A 84 3.51 -1.78 0.38
N GLN A 85 2.66 -0.77 0.15
CA GLN A 85 1.64 -0.35 1.11
C GLN A 85 0.23 -0.48 0.54
N VAL A 86 -0.71 -0.89 1.40
CA VAL A 86 -2.13 -0.95 1.04
C VAL A 86 -2.63 0.49 0.89
N PRO A 87 -3.33 0.85 -0.20
CA PRO A 87 -3.85 2.20 -0.36
C PRO A 87 -4.82 2.60 0.76
N ASP A 88 -4.65 3.79 1.33
CA ASP A 88 -5.43 4.31 2.48
C ASP A 88 -6.95 4.32 2.29
N TYR A 89 -7.42 4.37 1.05
CA TYR A 89 -8.86 4.33 0.72
C TYR A 89 -9.46 2.91 0.83
N LEU A 90 -8.61 1.89 0.93
CA LEU A 90 -9.00 0.51 1.24
C LEU A 90 -8.85 0.18 2.74
N CYS A 91 -8.30 1.11 3.52
CA CYS A 91 -8.05 0.94 4.95
C CYS A 91 -9.15 1.57 5.80
N CYS A 92 -9.47 0.91 6.92
CA CYS A 92 -10.40 1.40 7.92
C CYS A 92 -9.83 2.63 8.63
N LYS A 93 -10.65 3.67 8.84
CA LYS A 93 -10.22 4.91 9.52
C LYS A 93 -9.99 4.77 11.02
N ILE A 94 -10.40 3.66 11.63
CA ILE A 94 -10.16 3.37 13.06
C ILE A 94 -9.10 2.27 13.22
N ALA A 95 -9.26 1.14 12.53
CA ALA A 95 -8.33 0.01 12.66
C ALA A 95 -7.01 0.21 11.91
N LEU A 96 -6.97 1.15 10.95
CA LEU A 96 -5.80 1.41 10.09
C LEU A 96 -5.32 0.18 9.30
N ASP A 97 -6.21 -0.81 9.14
CA ASP A 97 -5.98 -2.05 8.41
C ASP A 97 -6.99 -2.18 7.25
N ILE A 98 -6.69 -3.05 6.28
CA ILE A 98 -7.50 -3.28 5.10
C ILE A 98 -8.93 -3.72 5.49
N LEU A 99 -9.92 -3.16 4.80
CA LEU A 99 -11.34 -3.38 5.09
C LEU A 99 -11.77 -4.80 4.69
N ARG A 100 -12.33 -5.57 5.64
CA ARG A 100 -12.81 -6.95 5.40
C ARG A 100 -14.32 -7.00 5.29
N ASP A 101 -15.01 -6.31 6.18
CA ASP A 101 -16.46 -6.12 6.14
C ASP A 101 -16.80 -4.61 6.17
N PRO A 102 -16.55 -3.90 5.05
CA PRO A 102 -16.73 -2.46 4.99
C PRO A 102 -18.20 -2.06 5.15
N VAL A 103 -18.45 -1.11 6.04
CA VAL A 103 -19.74 -0.41 6.20
C VAL A 103 -19.55 1.08 6.03
N ILE A 104 -20.51 1.74 5.37
CA ILE A 104 -20.50 3.18 5.15
C ILE A 104 -21.52 3.87 6.06
N THR A 105 -21.13 5.03 6.59
CA THR A 105 -21.99 5.93 7.39
C THR A 105 -22.69 6.95 6.48
N PRO A 106 -23.76 7.62 6.93
CA PRO A 106 -24.40 8.71 6.18
C PRO A 106 -23.44 9.86 5.83
N SER A 107 -22.38 10.05 6.64
CA SER A 107 -21.31 11.01 6.40
C SER A 107 -20.37 10.60 5.25
N GLY A 108 -20.59 9.42 4.64
CA GLY A 108 -19.84 8.93 3.49
C GLY A 108 -18.53 8.21 3.84
N ILE A 109 -18.27 7.95 5.12
CA ILE A 109 -17.03 7.35 5.58
C ILE A 109 -17.21 5.84 5.74
N THR A 110 -16.21 5.07 5.30
CA THR A 110 -16.23 3.61 5.38
C THR A 110 -15.34 3.11 6.52
N TYR A 111 -15.88 2.19 7.31
CA TYR A 111 -15.22 1.57 8.46
C TYR A 111 -15.33 0.05 8.40
N GLU A 112 -14.49 -0.62 9.17
CA GLU A 112 -14.64 -2.05 9.47
C GLU A 112 -15.83 -2.24 10.41
N ARG A 113 -16.77 -3.13 10.05
CA ARG A 113 -18.04 -3.31 10.78
C ARG A 113 -17.83 -3.56 12.26
N ALA A 114 -16.96 -4.51 12.60
CA ALA A 114 -16.71 -4.87 13.99
C ALA A 114 -16.19 -3.68 14.82
N VAL A 115 -15.41 -2.81 14.20
CA VAL A 115 -14.72 -1.69 14.85
C VAL A 115 -15.64 -0.51 15.06
N ILE A 116 -16.47 -0.15 14.06
CA ILE A 116 -17.44 0.94 14.22
C ILE A 116 -18.58 0.55 15.16
N ILE A 117 -19.00 -0.72 15.18
CA ILE A 117 -20.00 -1.20 16.14
C ILE A 117 -19.44 -1.10 17.56
N ASP A 118 -18.22 -1.58 17.79
CA ASP A 118 -17.55 -1.49 19.08
C ASP A 118 -17.37 -0.03 19.56
N HIS A 119 -17.03 0.88 18.65
CA HIS A 119 -17.01 2.33 18.92
C HIS A 119 -18.38 2.85 19.39
N LEU A 120 -19.45 2.57 18.65
CA LEU A 120 -20.80 3.02 18.99
C LEU A 120 -21.29 2.40 20.31
N GLU A 121 -21.00 1.13 20.56
CA GLU A 121 -21.40 0.43 21.79
C GLU A 121 -20.63 0.94 23.03
N LYS A 122 -19.32 1.16 22.92
CA LYS A 122 -18.49 1.65 24.03
C LYS A 122 -18.78 3.10 24.39
N ILE A 123 -19.09 3.93 23.39
CA ILE A 123 -19.29 5.38 23.55
C ILE A 123 -20.75 5.74 23.84
N ASN A 124 -21.65 4.76 24.02
CA ASN A 124 -23.02 4.96 24.50
C ASN A 124 -23.16 5.81 25.79
N ARG A 125 -22.07 6.01 26.55
CA ARG A 125 -22.05 6.91 27.72
C ARG A 125 -21.76 8.39 27.40
N VAL A 126 -21.20 8.68 26.22
CA VAL A 126 -20.75 10.02 25.78
C VAL A 126 -21.58 10.53 24.59
N GLY A 127 -22.12 9.62 23.76
CA GLY A 127 -23.03 9.91 22.66
C GLY A 127 -22.78 9.01 21.44
N GLU A 128 -23.82 8.71 20.67
CA GLU A 128 -23.70 7.97 19.41
C GLU A 128 -23.27 8.92 18.27
N PHE A 129 -22.00 8.90 17.89
CA PHE A 129 -21.45 9.79 16.86
C PHE A 129 -20.41 9.12 15.96
N ASP A 130 -20.31 9.64 14.73
CA ASP A 130 -19.31 9.23 13.75
C ASP A 130 -17.89 9.60 14.21
N PRO A 131 -16.94 8.65 14.28
CA PRO A 131 -15.61 8.87 14.86
C PRO A 131 -14.79 9.98 14.20
N VAL A 132 -15.09 10.36 12.95
CA VAL A 132 -14.32 11.35 12.19
C VAL A 132 -15.06 12.68 12.11
N THR A 133 -16.35 12.66 11.82
CA THR A 133 -17.14 13.89 11.63
C THR A 133 -17.84 14.38 12.90
N HIS A 134 -17.97 13.51 13.90
CA HIS A 134 -18.72 13.73 15.13
C HIS A 134 -20.21 14.02 14.92
N GLU A 135 -20.75 13.71 13.73
CA GLU A 135 -22.18 13.77 13.46
C GLU A 135 -22.92 12.64 14.19
N PRO A 136 -24.18 12.83 14.59
CA PRO A 136 -24.97 11.77 15.23
C PRO A 136 -25.05 10.53 14.32
N LEU A 137 -24.70 9.37 14.86
CA LEU A 137 -24.61 8.13 14.10
C LEU A 137 -25.12 6.95 14.91
N THR A 138 -26.18 6.30 14.45
CA THR A 138 -26.76 5.11 15.08
C THR A 138 -26.40 3.83 14.32
N LEU A 139 -26.46 2.67 15.00
CA LEU A 139 -26.16 1.36 14.40
C LEU A 139 -27.02 1.04 13.16
N SER A 140 -28.28 1.49 13.16
CA SER A 140 -29.23 1.28 12.05
C SER A 140 -28.86 2.05 10.78
N GLN A 141 -27.99 3.05 10.87
CA GLN A 141 -27.54 3.85 9.74
C GLN A 141 -26.33 3.25 9.02
N LEU A 142 -25.73 2.18 9.57
CA LEU A 142 -24.60 1.49 8.96
C LEU A 142 -25.06 0.62 7.79
N VAL A 143 -24.62 0.97 6.58
CA VAL A 143 -24.97 0.23 5.35
C VAL A 143 -23.73 -0.54 4.86
N PRO A 144 -23.84 -1.82 4.46
CA PRO A 144 -22.73 -2.53 3.85
C PRO A 144 -22.23 -1.85 2.56
N ASN A 145 -20.93 -1.56 2.48
CA ASN A 145 -20.33 -0.94 1.31
C ASN A 145 -19.78 -2.02 0.36
N LEU A 146 -20.68 -2.59 -0.45
CA LEU A 146 -20.35 -3.70 -1.35
C LEU A 146 -19.33 -3.30 -2.42
N ALA A 147 -19.33 -2.05 -2.89
CA ALA A 147 -18.38 -1.57 -3.88
C ALA A 147 -16.94 -1.58 -3.32
N ILE A 148 -16.74 -1.10 -2.09
CA ILE A 148 -15.43 -1.16 -1.44
C ILE A 148 -15.03 -2.61 -1.13
N LYS A 149 -15.99 -3.47 -0.78
CA LYS A 149 -15.72 -4.90 -0.57
C LYS A 149 -15.16 -5.56 -1.84
N GLU A 150 -15.77 -5.29 -2.99
CA GLU A 150 -15.28 -5.78 -4.28
C GLU A 150 -13.92 -5.17 -4.66
N ALA A 151 -13.71 -3.88 -4.38
CA ALA A 151 -12.44 -3.20 -4.63
C ALA A 151 -11.29 -3.82 -3.81
N VAL A 152 -11.52 -4.09 -2.52
CA VAL A 152 -10.55 -4.78 -1.66
C VAL A 152 -10.25 -6.19 -2.18
N GLN A 153 -11.28 -6.95 -2.57
CA GLN A 153 -11.08 -8.30 -3.12
C GLN A 153 -10.27 -8.27 -4.41
N ALA A 154 -10.56 -7.33 -5.31
CA ALA A 154 -9.82 -7.16 -6.55
C ALA A 154 -8.36 -6.74 -6.30
N PHE A 155 -8.11 -5.91 -5.28
CA PHE A 155 -6.76 -5.51 -4.86
C PHE A 155 -6.00 -6.72 -4.31
N LEU A 156 -6.55 -7.42 -3.32
CA LEU A 156 -5.94 -8.59 -2.70
C LEU A 156 -5.65 -9.71 -3.73
N GLY A 157 -6.49 -9.87 -4.74
CA GLY A 157 -6.27 -10.82 -5.83
C GLY A 157 -5.03 -10.52 -6.69
N ARG A 158 -4.57 -9.26 -6.74
CA ARG A 158 -3.36 -8.85 -7.49
C ARG A 158 -2.14 -8.68 -6.58
N HIS A 159 -2.38 -8.40 -5.30
CA HIS A 159 -1.36 -8.02 -4.33
C HIS A 159 -1.34 -9.02 -3.17
N GLY A 160 -0.85 -10.24 -3.44
CA GLY A 160 -0.85 -11.32 -2.43
C GLY A 160 -0.04 -11.02 -1.16
N TRP A 161 0.95 -10.12 -1.23
CA TRP A 161 1.68 -9.62 -0.06
C TRP A 161 0.80 -8.85 0.92
N ALA A 162 -0.33 -8.28 0.47
CA ALA A 162 -1.23 -7.50 1.31
C ALA A 162 -2.10 -8.37 2.24
N TYR A 163 -1.98 -9.70 2.15
CA TYR A 163 -2.53 -10.62 3.15
C TYR A 163 -1.63 -10.78 4.39
N LYS A 164 -0.50 -10.07 4.44
CA LYS A 164 0.41 -10.13 5.58
C LYS A 164 -0.31 -9.69 6.85
N MET A 165 -0.33 -10.58 7.83
CA MET A 165 -0.78 -10.28 9.19
C MET A 165 0.44 -9.86 10.00
N ASP A 166 0.31 -8.80 10.79
CA ASP A 166 1.30 -8.42 11.80
C ASP A 166 1.20 -9.28 13.07
#